data_AF-A0A0R2A5Z5-F1
#
_entry.id   AF-A0A0R2A5Z5-F1
#
_cell.length_a   1.000
_cell.length_b   1.000
_cell.length_c   1.000
_cell.angle_alpha   90.00
_cell.angle_beta   90.00
_cell.angle_gamma   90.00
#
_symmetry.space_group_name_H-M   'P 1'
#
loop_
_entity.id
_entity.type
_entity.pdbx_description
1 polymer ?
#
loop_
_entity_poly.entity_id
_entity_poly.type
_entity_poly.pdbx_seq_one_letter_code
_entity_poly.pdbx_strand_id
1 'polypeptide(L)' 'MQPTAPLNADGTIGFSARFANKLREEHRAVFDDQFITTEEITLKSVNEVGLFLYFSGTNSWLQLQDPDGKTIHDWTVVQ' A
#
# COMPACT_ATOMS: atom_id res chain seq x y z
N MET A 1 12.17 5.72 2.80
CA MET A 1 11.65 5.97 4.16
C MET A 1 10.22 5.46 4.21
N GLN A 2 9.80 4.78 5.29
CA GLN A 2 8.38 4.46 5.46
C GLN A 2 7.58 5.78 5.51
N PRO A 3 6.55 5.96 4.68
CA PRO A 3 5.72 7.15 4.73
C PRO A 3 5.06 7.28 6.11
N THR A 4 5.10 8.47 6.70
CA THR A 4 4.40 8.78 7.94
C THR A 4 2.99 9.29 7.64
N ALA A 5 2.00 8.75 8.34
CA ALA A 5 0.63 9.19 8.17
C ALA A 5 0.42 10.58 8.81
N PRO A 6 -0.35 11.48 8.18
CA PRO A 6 -0.76 12.73 8.80
C PRO A 6 -1.60 12.46 10.07
N LEU A 7 -1.42 13.31 11.08
CA LEU A 7 -2.19 13.25 12.32
C LEU A 7 -3.51 14.02 12.17
N ASN A 8 -4.52 13.59 12.91
CA ASN A 8 -5.75 14.34 13.15
C ASN A 8 -5.43 15.63 13.95
N ALA A 9 -6.39 16.56 13.99
CA ALA A 9 -6.25 17.83 14.73
C ALA A 9 -5.99 17.63 16.24
N ASP A 10 -6.41 16.49 16.82
CA ASP A 10 -6.19 16.10 18.20
C ASP A 10 -4.84 15.38 18.43
N GLY A 11 -4.00 15.26 17.40
CA GLY A 11 -2.72 14.57 17.45
C GLY A 11 -2.80 13.05 17.33
N THR A 12 -3.99 12.47 17.17
CA THR A 12 -4.16 11.03 16.99
C THR A 12 -3.93 10.60 15.53
N ILE A 13 -3.65 9.31 15.33
CA ILE A 13 -3.57 8.73 13.99
C ILE A 13 -4.99 8.47 13.47
N GLY A 14 -5.29 8.98 12.27
CA GLY A 14 -6.56 8.76 11.58
C GLY A 14 -6.90 7.28 11.41
N PHE A 15 -8.20 6.96 11.33
CA PHE A 15 -8.68 5.57 11.20
C PHE A 15 -8.05 4.85 10.01
N SER A 16 -8.03 5.47 8.83
CA SER A 16 -7.44 4.91 7.61
C SER A 16 -5.96 4.56 7.78
N ALA A 17 -5.20 5.43 8.47
CA ALA A 17 -3.79 5.20 8.74
C ALA A 17 -3.57 4.07 9.76
N ARG A 18 -4.38 4.01 10.81
CA ARG A 18 -4.35 2.89 11.77
C ARG A 18 -4.64 1.56 11.08
N PHE A 19 -5.65 1.52 10.23
CA PHE A 19 -6.04 0.31 9.50
C PHE A 19 -4.97 -0.11 8.49
N ALA A 20 -4.43 0.83 7.72
CA ALA A 20 -3.36 0.55 6.78
C ALA A 20 -2.07 0.05 7.48
N ASN A 21 -1.72 0.61 8.65
CA ASN A 21 -0.61 0.08 9.46
C ASN A 21 -0.86 -1.36 9.91
N LYS A 22 -2.09 -1.68 10.32
CA LYS A 22 -2.46 -3.04 10.73
C LYS A 22 -2.35 -4.04 9.58
N LEU A 23 -2.85 -3.68 8.39
CA LEU A 23 -2.70 -4.51 7.19
C LEU A 23 -1.23 -4.81 6.88
N ARG A 24 -0.33 -3.83 7.04
CA ARG A 24 1.10 -4.06 6.81
C ARG A 24 1.77 -4.93 7.81
N GLU A 25 1.40 -4.78 9.08
CA GLU A 25 1.89 -5.66 10.13
C GLU A 25 1.49 -7.11 9.81
N GLU A 26 0.25 -7.32 9.38
CA GLU A 26 -0.30 -8.64 9.05
C GLU A 26 0.37 -9.29 7.83
N HIS A 27 0.72 -8.50 6.81
CA HIS A 27 1.36 -8.99 5.59
C HIS A 27 2.89 -8.81 5.57
N ARG A 28 3.53 -8.42 6.68
CA ARG A 28 4.98 -8.12 6.70
C ARG A 28 5.83 -9.30 6.22
N ALA A 29 5.44 -10.52 6.58
CA ALA A 29 6.19 -11.74 6.26
C ALA A 29 6.21 -12.07 4.76
N VAL A 30 5.31 -11.48 3.96
CA VAL A 30 5.20 -11.71 2.52
C VAL A 30 6.34 -11.03 1.75
N PHE A 31 6.95 -10.00 2.32
CA PHE A 31 7.96 -9.18 1.65
C PHE A 31 9.38 -9.62 2.02
N ASP A 32 10.29 -9.63 1.05
CA ASP A 32 11.72 -9.79 1.29
C ASP A 32 12.37 -8.49 1.81
N ASP A 33 13.68 -8.55 2.07
CA ASP A 33 14.48 -7.41 2.54
C ASP A 33 14.53 -6.25 1.52
N GLN A 34 14.19 -6.52 0.25
CA GLN A 34 14.09 -5.54 -0.83
C GLN A 34 12.66 -5.02 -1.03
N PHE A 35 11.72 -5.38 -0.15
CA PHE A 35 10.30 -5.03 -0.22
C PHE A 35 9.58 -5.59 -1.45
N ILE A 36 10.06 -6.71 -1.99
CA ILE A 36 9.42 -7.45 -3.07
C ILE A 36 8.52 -8.54 -2.48
N THR A 37 7.30 -8.63 -2.99
CA THR A 37 6.34 -9.68 -2.65
C THR A 37 6.86 -11.05 -3.07
N THR A 38 6.99 -11.98 -2.13
CA THR A 38 7.49 -13.35 -2.36
C THR A 38 6.38 -14.41 -2.43
N GLU A 39 5.17 -14.05 -1.99
CA GLU A 39 3.97 -14.90 -2.00
C GLU A 39 2.71 -14.06 -2.29
N GLU A 40 1.62 -14.71 -2.68
CA GLU A 40 0.37 -14.02 -3.00
C GLU A 40 -0.27 -13.36 -1.77
N ILE A 41 -0.80 -12.15 -1.95
CA ILE A 41 -1.55 -11.43 -0.90
C ILE A 41 -3.04 -11.47 -1.23
N THR A 42 -3.84 -12.08 -0.36
CA THR A 42 -5.30 -12.06 -0.47
C THR A 42 -5.87 -10.97 0.44
N LEU A 43 -6.57 -10.00 -0.16
CA LEU A 43 -7.28 -8.93 0.54
C LEU A 43 -8.79 -9.15 0.47
N LYS A 44 -9.51 -8.83 1.55
CA LYS A 44 -10.92 -9.20 1.74
C LYS A 44 -11.91 -8.26 1.07
N SER A 45 -11.46 -7.06 0.68
CA SER A 45 -12.33 -6.06 0.06
C SER A 45 -11.54 -5.04 -0.77
N VAL A 46 -12.25 -4.33 -1.64
CA VAL A 46 -11.70 -3.19 -2.40
C VAL A 46 -11.18 -2.07 -1.48
N ASN A 47 -11.75 -1.91 -0.28
CA ASN A 47 -11.26 -0.95 0.70
C ASN A 47 -9.89 -1.35 1.28
N GLU A 48 -9.69 -2.65 1.52
CA GLU A 48 -8.38 -3.16 1.93
C GLU A 48 -7.35 -2.96 0.82
N VAL A 49 -7.69 -3.26 -0.44
CA VAL A 49 -6.83 -2.98 -1.60
C VAL A 49 -6.45 -1.51 -1.67
N GLY A 50 -7.42 -0.60 -1.53
CA GLY A 50 -7.17 0.83 -1.52
C GLY A 50 -6.22 1.27 -0.40
N LEU A 51 -6.46 0.83 0.84
CA LEU A 51 -5.62 1.20 1.99
C LEU A 51 -4.24 0.54 2.00
N PHE A 52 -4.13 -0.65 1.39
CA PHE A 52 -2.88 -1.37 1.20
C PHE A 52 -1.97 -0.65 0.21
N LEU A 53 -2.50 -0.31 -0.97
CA LEU A 53 -1.78 0.37 -2.05
C LEU A 53 -1.50 1.86 -1.73
N TYR A 54 -2.51 2.56 -1.23
CA TYR A 54 -2.50 4.00 -1.02
C TYR A 54 -2.43 4.33 0.47
N PHE A 55 -1.23 4.35 1.01
CA PHE A 55 -1.06 4.54 2.45
C PHE A 55 -1.65 5.87 2.92
N SER A 56 -2.70 5.81 3.74
CA SER A 56 -3.26 7.01 4.36
C SER A 56 -3.53 8.15 3.35
N GLY A 57 -3.90 7.81 2.10
CA GLY A 57 -4.13 8.79 1.04
C GLY A 57 -2.88 9.26 0.26
N THR A 58 -1.73 8.59 0.41
CA THR A 58 -0.52 8.85 -0.39
C THR A 58 -0.29 7.76 -1.44
N ASN A 59 -0.02 8.17 -2.69
CA ASN A 59 0.18 7.29 -3.86
C ASN A 59 1.54 6.57 -3.90
N SER A 60 2.20 6.37 -2.77
CA SER A 60 3.66 6.32 -2.77
C SER A 60 4.28 5.09 -2.11
N TRP A 61 3.49 4.10 -1.68
CA TRP A 61 4.06 2.93 -1.02
C TRP A 61 4.31 1.78 -1.98
N LEU A 62 3.29 1.31 -2.70
CA LEU A 62 3.38 0.11 -3.54
C LEU A 62 3.22 0.47 -5.01
N GLN A 63 4.16 0.00 -5.83
CA GLN A 63 4.06 0.07 -7.28
C GLN A 63 3.61 -1.30 -7.78
N LEU A 64 2.38 -1.37 -8.29
CA LEU A 64 1.90 -2.57 -8.96
C LEU A 64 2.54 -2.68 -10.34
N GLN A 65 3.21 -3.80 -10.58
CA GLN A 65 3.81 -4.17 -11.84
C GLN A 65 3.19 -5.49 -12.33
N ASP A 66 3.04 -5.63 -13.63
CA ASP A 66 2.69 -6.90 -14.25
C ASP A 66 3.93 -7.82 -14.41
N PRO A 67 3.78 -9.04 -14.95
CA PRO A 67 4.91 -9.95 -15.17
C PRO A 67 6.01 -9.41 -16.09
N ASP A 68 5.70 -8.43 -16.93
CA ASP A 68 6.66 -7.76 -17.83
C ASP A 68 7.30 -6.52 -17.18
N GLY A 69 6.97 -6.23 -15.90
CA GLY A 69 7.48 -5.09 -15.14
C GLY A 69 6.72 -3.79 -15.38
N LYS A 70 5.61 -3.83 -16.12
CA LYS A 70 4.87 -2.63 -16.52
C LYS A 70 3.92 -2.18 -15.42
N THR A 71 3.95 -0.89 -15.10
CA THR A 71 3.19 -0.32 -13.99
C THR A 71 1.76 0.03 -14.38
N ILE A 72 0.87 0.26 -13.41
CA ILE A 72 -0.48 0.80 -13.69
C ILE A 72 -0.41 2.09 -14.50
N HIS A 73 0.57 2.96 -14.22
CA HIS A 73 0.77 4.20 -14.95
C HIS A 73 1.08 3.93 -16.43
N ASP A 74 2.02 3.02 -16.69
CA ASP A 74 2.40 2.62 -18.05
C ASP A 74 1.24 2.00 -18.83
N TRP A 75 0.26 1.41 -18.14
CA TRP A 75 -0.97 0.86 -18.73
C TRP A 75 -2.06 1.90 -18.99
N THR A 76 -2.04 3.05 -18.32
CA THR A 76 -3.18 3.99 -18.28
C THR A 76 -2.90 5.34 -18.92
N VAL A 77 -1.63 5.68 -19.18
CA VAL A 77 -1.28 6.88 -19.96
C VAL A 77 -1.71 6.71 -21.41
N VAL A 78 -2.57 7.62 -21.87
CA VAL A 78 -2.91 7.81 -23.29
C VAL A 78 -2.00 8.91 -23.83
N GLN A 79 -1.32 8.66 -24.95
CA GLN A 79 -0.46 9.65 -25.63
C GLN A 79 -1.29 10.78 -26.26
#